data_AF-J5V9T7-F1
#
_entry.id   AF-J5V9T7-F1
#
_cell.length_a   1.000
_cell.length_b   1.000
_cell.length_c   1.000
_cell.angle_alpha   90.00
_cell.angle_beta   90.00
_cell.angle_gamma   90.00
#
_symmetry.space_group_name_H-M   'P 1'
#
loop_
_entity.id
_entity.type
_entity.pdbx_description
1 polymer ?
#
loop_
_entity_poly.entity_id
_entity_poly.type
_entity_poly.pdbx_seq_one_letter_code
_entity_poly.pdbx_strand_id
1 'polypeptide(L)' 'MALALNHLPPKYVSTHKGDLFARIATMDPVDKAFIIQEIAKAIQIVHKMPRH' A
#
# COMPACT_ATOMS: atom_id res chain seq x y z
N MET A 1 -5.41 -4.38 6.58
CA MET A 1 -4.51 -4.20 5.42
C MET A 1 -5.23 -4.18 4.07
N ALA A 2 -6.19 -5.08 3.82
CA ALA A 2 -6.93 -5.13 2.53
C ALA A 2 -7.48 -3.76 2.06
N LEU A 3 -8.06 -2.97 2.97
CA LEU A 3 -8.58 -1.64 2.64
C LEU A 3 -7.55 -0.66 2.10
N ALA A 4 -6.30 -0.70 2.60
CA ALA A 4 -5.25 0.19 2.09
C ALA A 4 -4.80 -0.25 0.68
N LEU A 5 -4.68 -1.57 0.45
CA LEU A 5 -4.26 -2.12 -0.84
C LEU A 5 -5.25 -1.79 -1.97
N ASN A 6 -6.55 -1.74 -1.67
CA ASN A 6 -7.58 -1.39 -2.66
C ASN A 6 -7.46 0.04 -3.21
N HIS A 7 -6.76 0.93 -2.51
CA HIS A 7 -6.61 2.34 -2.87
C HIS A 7 -5.19 2.68 -3.36
N LEU A 8 -4.30 1.69 -3.42
CA LEU A 8 -2.94 1.85 -3.94
C LEU A 8 -2.85 1.28 -5.37
N PRO A 9 -2.04 1.88 -6.27
CA PRO A 9 -1.82 1.33 -7.59
C PRO A 9 -1.25 -0.10 -7.52
N PRO A 10 -1.88 -1.09 -8.19
CA PRO A 10 -1.38 -2.46 -8.15
C PRO A 10 -0.09 -2.59 -8.96
N LYS A 11 0.87 -3.35 -8.41
CA LYS A 11 2.12 -3.72 -9.10
C LYS A 11 2.25 -5.25 -9.12
N TYR A 12 1.95 -5.87 -10.26
CA TYR A 12 2.12 -7.32 -10.45
C TYR A 12 3.46 -7.60 -11.13
N VAL A 13 4.22 -8.53 -10.57
CA VAL A 13 5.55 -8.92 -11.05
C VAL A 13 5.64 -10.44 -11.13
N SER A 14 6.22 -10.96 -12.20
CA SER A 14 6.36 -12.42 -12.44
C SER A 14 7.80 -12.91 -12.24
N THR A 15 8.74 -12.02 -11.91
CA THR A 15 10.16 -12.36 -11.73
C THR A 15 10.72 -11.72 -10.47
N HIS A 16 11.74 -12.34 -9.88
CA HIS A 16 12.45 -11.80 -8.73
C HIS A 16 13.07 -10.42 -9.02
N LYS A 17 13.63 -10.25 -10.22
CA LYS A 17 14.18 -8.96 -10.68
C LYS A 17 13.08 -7.88 -10.74
N GLY A 18 11.89 -8.22 -11.23
CA GLY A 18 10.73 -7.33 -11.23
C GLY A 18 10.30 -6.92 -9.83
N ASP A 19 10.24 -7.87 -8.87
CA ASP A 19 9.94 -7.58 -7.46
C ASP A 19 10.97 -6.62 -6.85
N LEU A 20 12.25 -6.81 -7.14
CA LEU A 20 13.31 -5.94 -6.65
C LEU A 20 13.13 -4.49 -7.16
N PHE A 21 12.85 -4.31 -8.44
CA PHE A 21 12.58 -2.97 -9.00
C PHE A 21 11.29 -2.36 -8.45
N ALA A 22 10.23 -3.15 -8.28
CA ALA A 22 8.98 -2.67 -7.69
C ALA A 22 9.20 -2.14 -6.26
N ARG A 23 10.00 -2.84 -5.44
CA ARG A 23 10.39 -2.40 -4.10
C ARG A 23 11.23 -1.13 -4.13
N ILE A 24 12.22 -1.04 -5.01
CA ILE A 24 13.05 0.17 -5.14
C ILE A 24 12.20 1.37 -5.53
N ALA A 25 11.23 1.21 -6.43
CA ALA A 25 10.32 2.29 -6.80
C ALA A 25 9.56 2.83 -5.57
N THR A 26 9.09 1.95 -4.67
CA THR A 26 8.43 2.37 -3.42
C THR A 26 9.35 3.07 -2.41
N MET A 27 10.66 3.15 -2.67
CA MET A 27 11.57 3.90 -1.81
C MET A 27 11.47 5.41 -2.00
N ASP A 28 10.86 5.86 -3.10
CA ASP A 28 10.59 7.28 -3.35
C ASP A 28 9.78 7.90 -2.20
N PRO A 29 10.16 9.08 -1.68
CA PRO A 29 9.47 9.70 -0.55
C PRO A 29 7.98 9.98 -0.79
N VAL A 30 7.59 10.31 -2.02
CA VAL A 30 6.19 10.57 -2.39
C VAL A 30 5.39 9.27 -2.35
N ASP A 31 5.94 8.20 -2.93
CA ASP A 31 5.34 6.86 -2.86
C ASP A 31 5.15 6.40 -1.40
N LYS A 32 6.16 6.59 -0.55
CA LYS A 32 6.06 6.29 0.88
C LYS A 32 4.96 7.10 1.57
N ALA A 33 4.87 8.40 1.28
CA ALA A 33 3.86 9.26 1.88
C ALA A 33 2.44 8.79 1.52
N PHE A 34 2.21 8.42 0.26
CA PHE A 34 0.93 7.84 -0.19
C PHE A 34 0.60 6.53 0.53
N ILE A 35 1.57 5.61 0.63
CA ILE A 35 1.37 4.33 1.33
C ILE A 35 0.99 4.56 2.79
N ILE A 36 1.70 5.45 3.50
CA ILE A 36 1.41 5.78 4.91
C ILE A 36 0.02 6.40 5.04
N GLN A 37 -0.35 7.31 4.14
CA GLN A 37 -1.65 7.96 4.14
C GLN A 37 -2.80 6.95 3.99
N GLU A 38 -2.70 6.01 3.04
CA GLU A 38 -3.75 5.00 2.82
C GLU A 38 -3.83 4.00 3.97
N ILE A 39 -2.70 3.64 4.60
CA ILE A 39 -2.69 2.85 5.83
C ILE A 39 -3.42 3.60 6.96
N ALA A 40 -3.10 4.89 7.18
CA ALA A 40 -3.74 5.69 8.22
C ALA A 40 -5.26 5.81 8.01
N LYS A 41 -5.71 6.07 6.77
CA LYS A 41 -7.14 6.10 6.41
C LYS A 41 -7.81 4.75 6.67
N ALA A 42 -7.18 3.65 6.27
CA ALA A 42 -7.72 2.31 6.49
C ALA A 42 -7.86 2.00 7.99
N ILE A 43 -6.88 2.39 8.81
CA ILE A 43 -6.95 2.26 10.28
C ILE A 43 -8.14 3.05 10.82
N GLN A 44 -8.33 4.29 10.38
CA GLN A 44 -9.47 5.11 10.82
C GLN A 44 -10.82 4.48 10.47
N ILE A 45 -10.96 3.92 9.26
CA ILE A 45 -12.20 3.25 8.82
C ILE A 45 -12.48 2.02 9.69
N VAL A 46 -11.49 1.14 9.88
CA VAL A 46 -11.66 -0.08 10.68
C VAL A 46 -11.93 0.25 12.13
N HIS A 47 -11.28 1.28 12.68
CA HIS A 47 -11.50 1.71 14.05
C HIS A 47 -12.93 2.25 14.26
N LYS A 48 -13.47 3.02 13.31
CA LYS A 48 -14.83 3.57 13.39
C LYS A 48 -15.92 2.53 13.13
N MET A 49 -15.66 1.57 12.25
CA MET A 49 -16.62 0.55 11.80
C MET A 49 -15.96 -0.83 11.81
N PRO A 50 -15.71 -1.40 13.00
CA PRO A 50 -15.13 -2.74 13.10
C PRO A 50 -16.12 -3.74 12.51
N ARG A 51 -15.65 -4.54 11.56
CA ARG A 51 -16.35 -5.72 11.09
C ARG A 51 -15.74 -6.92 11.80
N HIS A 52 -16.56 -7.62 12.58
CA HIS A 52 -16.21 -8.86 13.26
C HIS A 52 -16.16 -10.02 12.28
#